data_AF-A0A401RSZ3-F1
#
_entry.id   AF-A0A401RSZ3-F1
#
_cell.length_a   1.000
_cell.length_b   1.000
_cell.length_c   1.000
_cell.angle_alpha   90.00
_cell.angle_beta   90.00
_cell.angle_gamma   90.00
#
_symmetry.space_group_name_H-M   'P 1'
#
loop_
_entity.id
_entity.type
_entity.pdbx_description
1 polymer ?
#
loop_
_entity_poly.entity_id
_entity_poly.type
_entity_poly.pdbx_seq_one_letter_code
_entity_poly.pdbx_strand_id
1 'polypeptide(L)'
;MEELLREAQKVYVKREDEKQKQKAKMMVAAVEEITKRRQEYRDDRKKEEKYEKQNPVIRERKQQAGCYYCGKAGHFKRDCPDFQTEKETVSLMGFEEE
;
A
#
# COMPACT_ATOMS: atom_id res chain seq x y z
N MET A 1 50.29 23.81 27.20
CA MET A 1 49.47 24.78 26.43
C MET A 1 48.84 24.13 25.20
N GLU A 2 49.60 23.48 24.31
CA GLU A 2 49.05 22.84 23.09
C GLU A 2 48.12 21.64 23.34
N GLU A 3 48.41 20.80 24.33
CA GLU A 3 47.54 19.66 24.68
C GLU A 3 46.15 20.09 25.14
N LEU A 4 46.07 21.18 25.91
CA LEU A 4 44.81 21.76 26.38
C LEU A 4 43.92 22.22 25.21
N LEU A 5 44.52 22.81 24.18
CA LEU A 5 43.80 23.24 22.97
C LEU A 5 43.29 22.04 22.16
N ARG A 6 44.12 20.99 22.01
CA ARG A 6 43.70 19.75 21.34
C ARG A 6 42.56 19.07 22.08
N GLU A 7 42.60 19.04 23.41
CA GLU A 7 41.55 18.46 24.23
C GLU A 7 40.24 19.27 24.16
N ALA A 8 40.32 20.61 24.22
CA ALA A 8 39.17 21.48 24.03
C ALA A 8 38.51 21.28 22.65
N GLN A 9 39.30 21.16 21.58
CA GLN A 9 38.80 20.90 20.23
C GLN A 9 38.14 19.51 20.12
N LYS A 10 38.71 18.47 20.75
CA LYS A 10 38.10 17.14 20.81
C LYS A 10 36.76 17.16 21.53
N VAL A 11 36.64 17.87 22.64
CA VAL A 11 35.36 18.00 23.38
C VAL A 11 34.32 18.74 22.55
N TYR A 12 34.73 19.79 21.83
CA TYR A 12 33.82 20.53 20.95
C TYR A 12 33.28 19.63 19.82
N VAL A 13 34.16 18.93 19.10
CA VAL A 13 33.76 18.03 18.00
C VAL A 13 32.82 16.93 18.50
N LYS A 14 33.17 16.27 19.62
CA LYS A 14 32.30 15.24 20.22
C LYS A 14 30.91 15.77 20.60
N ARG A 15 30.82 17.01 21.10
CA ARG A 15 29.55 17.64 21.45
C ARG A 15 28.69 17.89 20.20
N GLU A 16 29.29 18.35 19.11
CA GLU A 16 28.58 18.57 17.86
C GLU A 16 28.14 17.25 17.22
N ASP A 17 28.98 16.21 17.24
CA ASP A 17 28.62 14.88 16.76
C ASP A 17 27.43 14.29 17.55
N GLU A 18 27.43 14.42 18.87
CA GLU A 18 26.30 13.95 19.70
C GLU A 18 25.02 14.76 19.44
N LYS A 19 25.11 16.07 19.19
CA LYS A 19 23.95 16.87 18.75
C LYS A 19 23.44 16.42 17.39
N GLN A 20 24.33 16.14 16.44
CA GLN A 20 23.95 15.65 15.11
C GLN A 20 23.29 14.28 15.20
N LYS A 21 23.83 13.38 16.02
CA LYS A 21 23.25 12.07 16.32
C LYS A 21 21.87 12.20 16.97
N GLN A 22 21.67 13.16 17.87
CA GLN A 22 20.35 13.44 18.44
C GLN A 22 19.36 13.95 17.38
N LYS A 23 19.77 14.86 16.51
CA LYS A 23 18.95 15.32 15.38
C LYS A 23 18.57 14.16 14.44
N ALA A 24 19.53 13.31 14.10
CA ALA A 24 19.30 12.13 13.28
C ALA A 24 18.32 11.16 13.96
N LYS A 25 18.47 10.89 15.26
CA LYS A 25 17.53 10.07 16.03
C LYS A 25 16.11 10.64 16.00
N MET A 26 15.94 11.96 16.14
CA MET A 26 14.62 12.59 16.03
C MET A 26 14.01 12.41 14.63
N MET A 27 14.81 12.56 13.56
CA MET A 27 14.34 12.33 12.19
C MET A 27 13.93 10.87 11.98
N VAL A 28 14.73 9.91 12.46
CA VAL A 28 14.42 8.48 12.36
C VAL A 28 13.14 8.14 13.13
N ALA A 29 12.99 8.62 14.36
CA ALA A 29 11.80 8.39 15.17
C ALA A 29 10.52 8.91 14.49
N ALA A 30 10.59 10.09 13.86
CA ALA A 30 9.46 10.63 13.10
C ALA A 30 9.09 9.75 11.89
N VAL A 31 10.09 9.23 11.16
CA VAL A 31 9.88 8.32 10.02
C VAL A 31 9.32 6.98 10.48
N GLU A 32 9.81 6.44 11.59
CA GLU A 32 9.30 5.21 12.21
C GLU A 32 7.83 5.36 12.61
N GLU A 33 7.44 6.50 13.19
CA GLU A 33 6.05 6.75 13.55
C GLU A 33 5.14 6.82 12.30
N ILE A 34 5.55 7.54 11.26
CA ILE A 34 4.79 7.67 10.00
C ILE A 34 4.62 6.30 9.33
N THR A 35 5.69 5.50 9.27
CA THR A 35 5.67 4.17 8.64
C THR A 35 4.82 3.18 9.42
N LYS A 36 4.91 3.17 10.75
CA LYS A 36 4.07 2.36 11.63
C LYS A 36 2.59 2.71 11.46
N ARG A 37 2.24 4.00 11.50
CA ARG A 37 0.86 4.46 11.30
C ARG A 37 0.33 4.04 9.93
N ARG A 38 1.12 4.19 8.86
CA ARG A 38 0.75 3.75 7.51
C ARG A 38 0.52 2.24 7.44
N GLN A 39 1.31 1.45 8.18
CA GLN A 39 1.18 -0.01 8.21
C GLN A 39 -0.08 -0.44 8.96
N GLU A 40 -0.38 0.14 10.12
CA GLU A 40 -1.61 -0.10 10.88
C GLU A 40 -2.85 0.12 10.01
N TYR A 41 -2.95 1.27 9.32
CA TYR A 41 -4.04 1.53 8.37
C TYR A 41 -4.14 0.50 7.25
N ARG A 42 -2.99 0.01 6.73
CA ARG A 42 -2.98 -1.00 5.66
C ARG A 42 -3.49 -2.35 6.18
N ASP A 43 -3.16 -2.71 7.40
CA ASP A 43 -3.56 -3.97 8.02
C ASP A 43 -5.04 -3.95 8.43
N ASP A 44 -5.55 -2.82 8.92
CA ASP A 44 -6.99 -2.60 9.17
C ASP A 44 -7.81 -2.77 7.89
N ARG A 45 -7.39 -2.15 6.78
CA ARG A 45 -8.08 -2.30 5.48
C ARG A 45 -8.12 -3.75 5.00
N LYS A 46 -7.02 -4.49 5.15
CA LYS A 46 -6.97 -5.92 4.81
C LYS A 46 -7.88 -6.76 5.69
N LYS A 47 -8.02 -6.39 6.97
CA LYS A 47 -8.90 -7.07 7.93
C LYS A 47 -10.36 -6.89 7.55
N GLU A 48 -10.77 -5.68 7.16
CA GLU A 48 -12.11 -5.39 6.64
C GLU A 48 -12.42 -6.22 5.38
N GLU A 49 -11.52 -6.20 4.38
CA GLU A 49 -11.66 -6.99 3.16
C GLU A 49 -11.77 -8.51 3.44
N LYS A 50 -11.05 -9.00 4.45
CA LYS A 50 -11.10 -10.40 4.86
C LYS A 50 -12.41 -10.75 5.56
N TYR A 51 -12.91 -9.88 6.44
CA TYR A 51 -14.17 -10.08 7.16
C TYR A 51 -15.36 -10.10 6.20
N GLU A 52 -15.39 -9.19 5.23
CA GLU A 52 -16.42 -9.15 4.18
C GLU A 52 -16.38 -10.41 3.30
N LYS A 53 -15.18 -10.84 2.90
CA LYS A 53 -15.03 -12.10 2.15
C LYS A 53 -15.43 -13.32 2.95
N GLN A 54 -15.37 -13.33 4.28
CA GLN A 54 -15.71 -14.50 5.10
C GLN A 54 -17.16 -14.50 5.57
N ASN A 55 -17.88 -13.38 5.43
CA ASN A 55 -19.27 -13.28 5.82
C ASN A 55 -20.18 -14.08 4.86
N PRO A 56 -20.82 -15.18 5.31
CA PRO A 56 -21.63 -16.04 4.46
C PRO A 56 -22.84 -15.30 3.86
N VAL A 57 -23.42 -14.34 4.58
CA VAL A 57 -24.56 -13.52 4.12
C VAL A 57 -24.19 -12.65 2.91
N ILE A 58 -22.97 -12.13 2.87
CA ILE A 58 -22.47 -11.31 1.76
C ILE A 58 -22.14 -12.20 0.55
N ARG A 59 -21.61 -13.40 0.77
CA ARG A 59 -21.33 -14.38 -0.29
C ARG A 59 -22.60 -14.83 -1.01
N GLU A 60 -23.67 -15.15 -0.28
CA GLU A 60 -24.94 -15.55 -0.87
C GLU A 60 -25.55 -14.44 -1.72
N ARG A 61 -25.58 -13.19 -1.21
CA ARG A 61 -26.05 -12.04 -1.99
C ARG A 61 -25.20 -11.82 -3.25
N LYS A 62 -23.89 -12.07 -3.16
CA LYS A 62 -22.96 -11.95 -4.28
C LYS A 62 -23.15 -13.05 -5.33
N GLN A 63 -23.57 -14.24 -4.93
CA GLN A 63 -23.96 -15.33 -5.83
C GLN A 63 -25.34 -15.09 -6.46
N GLN A 64 -26.24 -14.42 -5.73
CA GLN A 64 -27.56 -14.00 -6.25
C GLN A 64 -27.48 -12.74 -7.12
N ALA A 65 -26.38 -11.98 -7.05
CA ALA A 65 -26.16 -10.82 -7.89
C ALA A 65 -26.11 -11.23 -9.37
N GLY A 66 -26.98 -10.61 -10.17
CA GLY A 66 -27.04 -10.77 -11.61
C GLY A 66 -25.86 -10.09 -12.32
N CYS A 67 -25.38 -10.72 -13.39
CA CYS A 67 -24.45 -10.12 -14.32
C CYS A 67 -25.12 -8.93 -15.01
N TYR A 68 -24.51 -7.74 -14.91
CA TYR A 68 -25.01 -6.53 -15.56
C TYR A 68 -24.89 -6.53 -17.09
N TYR A 69 -24.24 -7.53 -17.68
CA TYR A 69 -24.06 -7.64 -19.14
C TYR A 69 -25.08 -8.62 -19.75
N CYS A 70 -25.11 -9.87 -19.28
CA CYS A 70 -26.00 -10.90 -19.82
C CYS A 70 -27.26 -11.17 -18.97
N GLY A 71 -27.41 -10.52 -17.82
CA GLY A 71 -28.56 -10.66 -16.92
C GLY A 71 -28.60 -11.93 -16.06
N LYS A 72 -27.67 -12.88 -16.25
CA LYS A 72 -27.66 -14.17 -15.53
C LYS A 72 -27.03 -14.03 -14.13
N ALA A 73 -27.58 -14.69 -13.12
CA ALA A 73 -27.03 -14.71 -11.75
C ALA A 73 -25.79 -15.62 -11.63
N GLY A 74 -25.02 -15.43 -10.54
CA GLY A 74 -23.85 -16.26 -10.22
C GLY A 74 -22.50 -15.66 -10.62
N HIS A 75 -22.47 -14.61 -11.43
CA HIS A 75 -21.24 -13.94 -11.84
C HIS A 75 -21.46 -12.43 -12.08
N PHE A 76 -20.40 -11.64 -12.00
CA PHE A 76 -20.43 -10.22 -12.33
C PHE A 76 -20.06 -9.99 -13.79
N LYS A 77 -20.31 -8.78 -14.32
CA LYS A 77 -19.88 -8.38 -15.67
C LYS A 77 -18.41 -8.72 -15.98
N ARG A 78 -17.52 -8.64 -14.98
CA ARG A 78 -16.08 -8.96 -15.12
C ARG A 78 -15.81 -10.45 -15.36
N ASP A 79 -16.66 -11.32 -14.84
CA ASP A 79 -16.57 -12.78 -14.95
C ASP A 79 -17.58 -13.33 -15.98
N CYS A 80 -18.16 -12.44 -16.80
CA CYS A 80 -19.14 -12.84 -17.80
C CYS A 80 -18.43 -13.45 -19.01
N PRO A 81 -18.78 -14.70 -19.41
CA PRO A 81 -18.12 -15.36 -20.54
C PRO A 81 -18.30 -14.58 -21.84
N ASP A 82 -19.48 -13.99 -22.05
CA ASP A 82 -19.81 -13.19 -23.24
C ASP A 82 -18.98 -11.89 -23.29
N PHE A 83 -18.59 -11.34 -22.14
CA PHE A 83 -17.78 -10.13 -22.09
C PHE A 83 -16.28 -10.41 -22.28
N GLN A 84 -15.81 -11.61 -21.92
CA GLN A 84 -14.41 -12.01 -22.12
C GLN A 84 -14.12 -12.25 -23.61
N THR A 85 -15.05 -12.89 -24.32
CA THR A 85 -14.92 -13.12 -25.76
C THR A 85 -14.90 -11.80 -26.55
N GLU A 86 -15.75 -10.83 -26.19
CA GLU A 86 -15.71 -9.49 -26.79
C GLU A 86 -14.40 -8.75 -26.50
N LYS A 87 -13.86 -8.88 -25.29
CA LYS A 87 -12.60 -8.23 -24.96
C LYS A 87 -11.43 -8.83 -25.75
N GLU A 88 -11.43 -10.15 -25.94
CA GLU A 88 -10.44 -10.85 -26.76
C GLU A 88 -10.53 -10.44 -28.23
N THR A 89 -11.75 -10.32 -28.79
CA THR A 89 -11.92 -9.88 -30.18
C THR A 89 -11.56 -8.40 -30.37
N VAL A 90 -11.96 -7.52 -29.44
CA VAL A 90 -11.60 -6.10 -29.49
C VAL A 90 -10.09 -5.89 -29.33
N SER A 91 -9.42 -6.67 -28.48
CA SER A 91 -7.97 -6.59 -28.31
C SER A 91 -7.19 -7.12 -29.53
N LEU A 92 -7.79 -8.02 -30.32
CA LEU A 92 -7.22 -8.51 -31.59
C LEU A 92 -7.44 -7.53 -32.75
N MET A 93 -8.47 -6.69 -32.69
CA MET A 93 -8.78 -5.69 -33.73
C MET A 93 -8.06 -4.35 -33.54
N GLY A 94 -7.21 -4.19 -32.51
CA GLY A 94 -6.59 -2.91 -32.14
C GLY A 94 -5.22 -2.58 -32.76
N PHE A 95 -4.83 -3.20 -33.88
CA PHE A 95 -3.51 -2.98 -34.51
C PHE A 95 -3.57 -2.71 -36.03
N GLU A 96 -4.58 -2.01 -36.51
CA GLU A 96 -4.56 -1.41 -37.86
C GLU A 96 -5.03 0.05 -37.78
N GLU A 97 -4.19 0.93 -37.22
CA GLU A 97 -4.20 2.35 -37.59
C GLU A 97 -2.75 2.78 -37.87
N GLU A 98 -2.60 3.34 -39.07
CA GLU A 98 -1.39 3.73 -39.82
C GLU A 98 -0.63 4.92 -39.21
#